data_AF-A0A6J6GKP1-F1
#
_entry.id   AF-A0A6J6GKP1-F1
#
_cell.length_a   1.000
_cell.length_b   1.000
_cell.length_c   1.000
_cell.angle_alpha   90.00
_cell.angle_beta   90.00
_cell.angle_gamma   90.00
#
_symmetry.space_group_name_H-M   'P 1'
#
loop_
_entity.id
_entity.type
_entity.pdbx_description
1 polymer ?
#
loop_
_entity_poly.entity_id
_entity_poly.type
_entity_poly.pdbx_seq_one_letter_code
_entity_poly.pdbx_strand_id
1 'polypeptide(L)' 'MAGLHLSLSAPNAIYQESVRAYIRTWYSELVPHSVEIVNGHILPPTGIGIGTYLLPQVFERPDATVLSTSI' A
#
# COMPACT_ATOMS: atom_id res chain seq x y z
N MET A 1 2.50 -1.85 0.15
CA MET A 1 2.11 -3.05 0.92
C MET A 1 3.04 -4.24 0.71
N ALA A 2 3.45 -4.54 -0.53
CA ALA A 2 4.32 -5.70 -0.81
C ALA A 2 5.59 -5.77 0.07
N GLY A 3 6.32 -4.66 0.25
CA GLY A 3 7.51 -4.64 1.10
C GLY A 3 7.24 -5.02 2.56
N LEU A 4 6.11 -4.59 3.13
CA LEU A 4 5.71 -4.95 4.48
C LEU A 4 5.43 -6.45 4.61
N HIS A 5 4.70 -7.04 3.64
CA HIS A 5 4.48 -8.50 3.61
C HIS A 5 5.81 -9.27 3.53
N LEU A 6 6.74 -8.81 2.70
CA LEU A 6 8.08 -9.40 2.63
C LEU A 6 8.80 -9.31 3.98
N SER A 7 8.85 -8.14 4.60
CA SER A 7 9.49 -7.92 5.91
C SER A 7 8.84 -8.75 7.03
N LEU A 8 7.54 -9.00 6.97
CA LEU A 8 6.87 -9.87 7.95
C LEU A 8 7.14 -11.35 7.72
N SER A 9 7.35 -11.78 6.47
CA SER A 9 7.67 -13.17 6.13
C SER A 9 9.15 -13.52 6.33
N ALA A 10 10.05 -12.55 6.14
CA ALA A 10 11.48 -12.79 6.13
C ALA A 10 12.01 -12.84 7.57
N PRO A 11 12.56 -13.98 8.03
CA PRO A 11 13.02 -14.14 9.42
C PRO A 11 14.20 -13.23 9.78
N ASN A 12 14.87 -12.65 8.78
CA ASN A 12 16.01 -11.74 8.94
C ASN A 12 15.65 -10.27 8.65
N ALA A 13 14.39 -9.92 8.46
CA ALA A 13 13.99 -8.52 8.32
C ALA A 13 14.03 -7.82 9.69
N ILE A 14 14.69 -6.66 9.72
CA ILE A 14 14.88 -5.88 10.97
C ILE A 14 14.13 -4.54 10.89
N TYR A 15 14.10 -3.92 9.71
CA TYR A 15 13.46 -2.63 9.49
C TYR A 15 12.54 -2.67 8.26
N GLN A 16 11.47 -1.88 8.34
CA GLN A 16 10.59 -1.58 7.22
C GLN A 16 10.59 -0.06 7.01
N GLU A 17 11.11 0.39 5.88
CA GLU A 17 11.07 1.80 5.52
C GLU A 17 9.60 2.26 5.32
N SER A 18 9.31 3.47 5.77
CA SER A 18 8.04 4.16 5.53
C SER A 18 8.25 5.66 5.36
N VAL A 19 7.41 6.30 4.54
CA VAL A 19 7.41 7.74 4.34
C VAL A 19 6.16 8.35 4.96
N ARG A 20 6.33 8.97 6.13
CA ARG A 20 5.22 9.56 6.91
C ARG A 20 4.37 10.54 6.10
N ALA A 21 5.01 11.36 5.24
CA ALA A 21 4.30 12.31 4.39
C ALA A 21 3.35 11.58 3.43
N TYR A 22 3.79 10.49 2.79
CA TYR A 22 2.99 9.76 1.81
C TYR A 22 1.77 9.10 2.45
N ILE A 23 2.00 8.43 3.59
CA ILE A 23 0.96 7.73 4.35
C ILE A 23 -0.14 8.67 4.83
N ARG A 24 0.22 9.90 5.24
CA ARG A 24 -0.73 10.89 5.80
C ARG A 24 -1.41 11.77 4.76
N THR A 25 -0.96 11.77 3.51
CA THR A 25 -1.45 12.70 2.50
C THR A 25 -2.03 11.93 1.32
N TRP A 26 -1.21 11.64 0.31
CA TRP A 26 -1.71 11.25 -1.00
C TRP A 26 -2.01 9.75 -1.14
N TYR A 27 -1.51 8.88 -0.24
CA TYR A 27 -1.85 7.45 -0.34
C TYR A 27 -3.35 7.19 -0.22
N SER A 28 -4.07 7.92 0.63
CA SER A 28 -5.52 7.79 0.77
C SER A 28 -6.31 8.25 -0.46
N GLU A 29 -5.68 9.00 -1.38
CA GLU A 29 -6.31 9.38 -2.65
C GLU A 29 -6.25 8.25 -3.69
N LEU A 30 -5.41 7.25 -3.48
CA LEU A 30 -5.20 6.16 -4.43
C LEU A 30 -5.69 4.80 -3.91
N VAL A 31 -5.60 4.57 -2.60
CA VAL A 31 -5.98 3.30 -1.97
C VAL A 31 -6.80 3.53 -0.70
N PRO A 32 -7.79 2.68 -0.38
CA PRO A 32 -8.69 2.90 0.75
C PRO A 32 -8.06 2.58 2.12
N HIS A 33 -7.11 1.65 2.14
CA HIS A 33 -6.47 1.18 3.37
C HIS A 33 -4.96 1.38 3.27
N SER A 34 -4.38 2.01 4.31
CA SER A 34 -2.94 2.23 4.47
C SER A 34 -2.39 1.39 5.63
N VAL A 35 -1.13 1.61 6.00
CA VAL A 35 -0.50 0.99 7.16
C VAL A 35 -0.95 1.62 8.47
N GLU A 36 -1.08 0.79 9.51
CA GLU A 36 -1.17 1.27 10.88
C GLU A 36 0.23 1.31 11.51
N ILE A 37 0.63 2.46 12.04
CA ILE A 37 1.93 2.67 12.69
C ILE A 37 1.70 3.04 14.15
N VAL A 38 2.16 2.21 15.07
CA VAL A 38 2.04 2.38 16.52
C VAL A 38 3.43 2.33 17.14
N ASN A 39 3.82 3.38 17.86
CA ASN A 39 5.11 3.48 18.56
C ASN A 39 6.34 3.14 17.69
N GLY A 40 6.33 3.55 16.41
CA GLY A 40 7.42 3.28 15.47
C GLY A 40 7.38 1.91 14.80
N HIS A 41 6.37 1.08 15.10
CA HIS A 41 6.19 -0.24 14.48
C HIS A 41 4.98 -0.25 13.55
N ILE A 42 5.13 -0.87 12.38
CA ILE A 42 4.02 -1.11 11.46
C ILE A 42 3.33 -2.41 11.85
N LEU A 43 2.01 -2.38 12.02
CA LEU A 43 1.25 -3.59 12.37
C LEU A 43 1.01 -4.50 11.14
N PRO A 44 0.89 -5.83 11.33
CA PRO A 44 0.56 -6.75 10.26
C PRO A 44 -0.80 -6.42 9.62
N PRO A 45 -0.89 -6.35 8.27
CA PRO A 45 -2.17 -6.20 7.60
C PRO A 45 -3.09 -7.40 7.89
N THR A 46 -4.38 -7.13 8.11
CA THR A 46 -5.40 -8.17 8.35
C THR A 46 -6.24 -8.51 7.11
N GLY A 47 -6.16 -7.67 6.06
CA GLY A 47 -6.85 -7.91 4.79
C GLY A 47 -6.23 -9.07 3.99
N ILE A 48 -7.05 -9.75 3.20
CA ILE A 48 -6.63 -10.88 2.35
C ILE A 48 -5.71 -10.38 1.21
N GLY A 49 -4.74 -11.19 0.83
CA GLY A 49 -3.81 -10.90 -0.26
C GLY A 49 -2.90 -9.73 0.09
N ILE A 50 -2.75 -8.77 -0.83
CA ILE A 50 -1.92 -7.58 -0.56
C ILE A 50 -2.54 -6.63 0.49
N GLY A 51 -3.84 -6.80 0.82
CA GLY A 51 -4.53 -6.04 1.86
C GLY A 51 -4.99 -4.64 1.46
N THR A 52 -4.94 -4.29 0.17
CA THR A 52 -5.42 -3.01 -0.36
C THR A 52 -5.75 -3.14 -1.87
N TYR A 53 -6.35 -2.11 -2.45
CA TYR A 53 -6.69 -2.05 -3.87
C TYR A 53 -6.71 -0.60 -4.37
N LEU A 54 -6.57 -0.39 -5.68
CA LEU A 54 -6.73 0.94 -6.27
C LEU A 54 -8.20 1.38 -6.17
N LEU A 55 -8.42 2.58 -5.67
CA LEU A 55 -9.74 3.21 -5.69
C LEU A 55 -10.24 3.31 -7.14
N PRO A 56 -11.53 3.08 -7.43
CA PRO A 56 -12.07 3.15 -8.80
C PRO A 56 -11.77 4.47 -9.50
N GLN A 57 -11.79 5.57 -8.74
CA GLN A 57 -11.55 6.93 -9.23
C GLN A 57 -10.14 7.12 -9.79
N VAL A 58 -9.17 6.27 -9.43
CA VAL A 58 -7.82 6.32 -9.99
C VAL A 58 -7.85 6.14 -11.51
N PHE A 59 -8.77 5.31 -12.02
CA PHE A 59 -8.94 5.08 -13.46
C PHE A 59 -9.69 6.22 -14.18
N GLU A 60 -10.33 7.13 -13.43
CA GLU A 60 -11.11 8.26 -13.96
C GLU A 60 -10.30 9.56 -14.04
N ARG A 61 -9.05 9.56 -13.55
CA ARG A 61 -8.25 10.79 -13.50
C ARG A 61 -7.88 11.27 -14.91
N PRO A 62 -7.87 12.59 -15.16
CA PRO A 62 -7.56 13.15 -16.49
C PRO A 62 -6.11 12.92 -16.93
N ASP A 63 -5.21 12.62 -15.99
CA ASP A 63 -3.80 12.33 -16.22
C ASP A 63 -3.50 10.81 -16.32
N ALA A 64 -4.50 9.95 -16.20
CA ALA A 64 -4.33 8.50 -16.26
C ALA A 64 -4.35 7.98 -17.71
N THR A 65 -3.30 7.25 -18.11
CA THR A 65 -3.28 6.45 -19.33
C THR A 65 -3.55 5.00 -18.99
N VAL A 66 -4.70 4.47 -19.40
CA VAL A 66 -5.10 3.09 -19.14
C VAL A 66 -4.94 2.26 -20.40
N LEU A 67 -4.13 1.20 -20.32
CA LEU A 67 -3.91 0.23 -21.40
C LEU A 67 -4.36 -1.15 -20.93
N SER A 68 -5.11 -1.84 -21.77
CA SER A 68 -5.57 -3.20 -21.50
C SER A 68 -5.23 -4.11 -22.68
N THR A 69 -4.67 -5.27 -22.37
CA THR A 69 -4.46 -6.36 -23.34
C THR A 69 -5.25 -7.57 -22.86
N SER A 70 -6.07 -8.12 -23.73
CA SER A 70 -6.74 -9.40 -23.51
C SER A 70 -5.96 -10.50 -24.23
N ILE A 71 -5.89 -11.68 -23.60
CA ILE A 71 -5.27 -12.89 -24.16
C ILE A 71 -6.22 -13.52 -25.16
#